data_AF-A0AAU7JR61-F1
#
_entry.id   AF-A0AAU7JR61-F1
#
_cell.length_a   1.000
_cell.length_b   1.000
_cell.length_c   1.000
_cell.angle_alpha   90.00
_cell.angle_beta   90.00
_cell.angle_gamma   90.00
#
_symmetry.space_group_name_H-M   'P 1'
#
loop_
_entity.id
_entity.type
_entity.pdbx_description
1 polymer ?
#
loop_
_entity_poly.entity_id
_entity_poly.type
_entity_poly.pdbx_seq_one_letter_code
_entity_poly.pdbx_strand_id
1 'polypeptide(L)'
;MRTGATTTRIEVQAADVIALGEAMTTVAADLQWSAQAAAGQAWALGPGHSAATLGDVLGDFEHQRLLLGRVLGDLATGAWHAGALYVEVEEQVGGMFDTGGAP
;
A
#
# COMPACT_ATOMS: atom_id res chain seq x y z
N MET A 1 26.86 -18.83 -30.00
CA MET A 1 27.27 -18.58 -28.61
C MET A 1 26.27 -17.59 -28.02
N ARG A 2 25.23 -18.07 -27.35
CA ARG A 2 24.13 -17.26 -26.79
C ARG A 2 24.45 -17.02 -25.32
N THR A 3 24.74 -15.78 -24.95
CA THR A 3 24.90 -15.33 -23.56
C THR A 3 23.55 -15.46 -22.86
N GLY A 4 23.44 -16.38 -21.91
CA GLY A 4 22.27 -16.49 -21.04
C GLY A 4 22.22 -15.27 -20.13
N ALA A 5 21.16 -14.47 -20.24
CA ALA A 5 20.88 -13.42 -19.27
C ALA A 5 20.64 -14.09 -17.92
N THR A 6 21.43 -13.73 -16.91
CA THR A 6 21.26 -14.19 -15.54
C THR A 6 20.00 -13.52 -14.99
N THR A 7 18.85 -14.20 -15.07
CA THR A 7 17.60 -13.72 -14.49
C THR A 7 17.75 -13.67 -12.97
N THR A 8 17.85 -12.48 -12.40
CA THR A 8 17.81 -12.29 -10.95
C THR A 8 16.49 -12.82 -10.42
N ARG A 9 16.54 -13.89 -9.62
CA ARG A 9 15.38 -14.44 -8.93
C ARG A 9 15.14 -13.64 -7.66
N ILE A 10 13.98 -13.02 -7.54
CA ILE A 10 13.55 -12.35 -6.31
C ILE A 10 12.72 -13.37 -5.52
N GLU A 11 13.16 -13.68 -4.31
CA GLU A 11 12.42 -14.52 -3.37
C GLU A 11 11.62 -13.63 -2.43
N VAL A 12 10.33 -13.91 -2.31
CA VAL A 12 9.39 -13.11 -1.53
C VAL A 12 8.59 -14.05 -0.65
N GLN A 13 8.65 -13.87 0.67
CA GLN A 13 7.85 -14.67 1.60
C GLN A 13 6.42 -14.12 1.65
N ALA A 14 5.43 -15.01 1.75
CA ALA A 14 4.02 -14.60 1.86
C ALA A 14 3.78 -13.66 3.05
N ALA A 15 4.44 -13.94 4.19
CA ALA A 15 4.37 -13.12 5.39
C ALA A 15 4.85 -11.67 5.14
N ASP A 16 5.89 -11.48 4.32
CA ASP A 16 6.41 -10.15 3.99
C ASP A 16 5.38 -9.34 3.16
N VAL A 17 4.67 -10.01 2.25
CA VAL A 17 3.64 -9.36 1.41
C VAL A 17 2.43 -8.95 2.26
N ILE A 18 2.03 -9.80 3.21
CA ILE A 18 0.94 -9.50 4.15
C ILE A 18 1.31 -8.31 5.03
N ALA A 19 2.50 -8.34 5.65
CA ALA A 19 3.00 -7.26 6.51
C ALA A 19 3.10 -5.92 5.74
N LEU A 20 3.50 -5.97 4.47
CA LEU A 20 3.52 -4.80 3.60
C LEU A 20 2.12 -4.23 3.39
N GLY A 21 1.08 -5.07 3.22
CA GLY A 21 -0.31 -4.63 3.14
C GLY A 21 -0.81 -3.96 4.42
N GLU A 22 -0.45 -4.51 5.58
CA GLU A 22 -0.79 -3.91 6.89
C GLU A 22 -0.13 -2.54 7.07
N ALA A 23 1.14 -2.41 6.70
CA ALA A 23 1.87 -1.15 6.75
C ALA A 23 1.21 -0.09 5.83
N MET A 24 0.85 -0.47 4.60
CA MET A 24 0.16 0.43 3.67
C MET A 24 -1.22 0.87 4.19
N THR A 25 -1.95 -0.03 4.85
CA THR A 25 -3.25 0.29 5.49
C THR A 25 -3.08 1.31 6.61
N THR A 26 -2.02 1.16 7.42
CA THR A 26 -1.69 2.09 8.51
C THR A 26 -1.38 3.48 7.94
N VAL A 27 -0.52 3.55 6.91
CA VAL A 27 -0.19 4.81 6.25
C VAL A 27 -1.43 5.46 5.62
N ALA A 28 -2.30 4.67 4.98
CA ALA A 28 -3.55 5.19 4.43
C ALA A 28 -4.45 5.82 5.51
N ALA A 29 -4.55 5.20 6.70
CA ALA A 29 -5.32 5.73 7.82
C ALA A 29 -4.72 7.04 8.37
N ASP A 30 -3.39 7.11 8.52
CA ASP A 30 -2.69 8.33 8.96
C ASP A 30 -2.87 9.48 7.94
N LEU A 31 -2.80 9.14 6.66
CA LEU A 31 -3.15 9.99 5.52
C LEU A 31 -4.66 10.22 5.39
N GLN A 32 -5.50 9.75 6.29
CA GLN A 32 -6.90 10.16 6.37
C GLN A 32 -7.08 11.17 7.51
N TRP A 33 -6.51 10.90 8.69
CA TRP A 33 -6.65 11.75 9.88
C TRP A 33 -5.96 13.12 9.80
N SER A 34 -4.79 13.23 9.16
CA SER A 34 -4.07 14.53 9.04
C SER A 34 -4.83 15.64 8.27
N ALA A 35 -5.82 15.28 7.44
CA ALA A 35 -6.74 16.11 6.65
C ALA A 35 -7.49 17.13 7.48
N GLN A 36 -8.10 16.60 8.54
CA GLN A 36 -9.03 17.34 9.38
C GLN A 36 -8.35 18.51 10.11
N ALA A 37 -7.03 18.44 10.32
CA ALA A 37 -6.27 19.47 11.03
C ALA A 37 -5.96 20.70 10.17
N ALA A 38 -5.68 20.54 8.87
CA ALA A 38 -5.24 21.64 8.02
C ALA A 38 -6.40 22.55 7.59
N ALA A 39 -7.51 21.95 7.13
CA ALA A 39 -8.72 22.70 6.75
C ALA A 39 -9.30 23.50 7.94
N GLY A 40 -9.21 22.95 9.15
CA GLY A 40 -9.68 23.61 10.39
C GLY A 40 -8.87 24.84 10.82
N GLN A 41 -7.72 25.13 10.21
CA GLN A 41 -6.82 26.25 10.59
C GLN A 41 -6.81 27.40 9.58
N ALA A 42 -7.45 27.25 8.41
CA ALA A 42 -7.41 28.24 7.33
C ALA A 42 -7.97 29.62 7.71
N TRP A 43 -8.84 29.69 8.72
CA TRP A 43 -9.41 30.94 9.24
C TRP A 43 -8.36 31.86 9.89
N ALA A 44 -7.20 31.33 10.30
CA ALA A 44 -6.17 32.09 11.02
C ALA A 44 -5.39 33.08 10.12
N LEU A 45 -5.57 33.01 8.80
CA LEU A 45 -4.78 33.78 7.83
C LEU A 45 -5.38 35.17 7.51
N GLY A 46 -6.62 35.44 7.94
CA GLY A 46 -7.33 36.68 7.63
C GLY A 46 -7.78 36.79 6.16
N PRO A 47 -8.59 37.81 5.81
CA PRO A 47 -9.08 37.98 4.44
C PRO A 47 -7.98 38.54 3.51
N GLY A 48 -7.84 37.96 2.32
CA GLY A 48 -6.93 38.47 1.29
C GLY A 48 -6.57 37.44 0.21
N HIS A 49 -5.89 37.91 -0.85
CA HIS A 49 -5.47 37.07 -1.97
C HIS A 49 -4.58 35.90 -1.50
N SER A 50 -3.66 36.14 -0.57
CA SER A 50 -2.80 35.10 0.00
C SER A 50 -3.58 34.01 0.75
N ALA A 51 -4.69 34.37 1.41
CA ALA A 51 -5.54 33.41 2.09
C ALA A 51 -6.33 32.54 1.09
N ALA A 52 -6.79 33.13 -0.03
CA ALA A 52 -7.42 32.37 -1.11
C ALA A 52 -6.43 31.39 -1.76
N THR A 53 -5.24 31.86 -2.15
CA THR A 53 -4.20 31.01 -2.73
C THR A 53 -3.76 29.90 -1.79
N LEU A 54 -3.62 30.18 -0.49
CA LEU A 54 -3.29 29.16 0.49
C LEU A 54 -4.45 28.17 0.68
N GLY A 55 -5.71 28.61 0.62
CA GLY A 55 -6.87 27.73 0.60
C GLY A 55 -6.85 26.76 -0.57
N ASP A 56 -6.53 27.23 -1.79
CA ASP A 56 -6.42 26.39 -2.98
C ASP A 56 -5.30 25.34 -2.82
N VAL A 57 -4.12 25.75 -2.35
CA VAL A 57 -2.99 24.84 -2.13
C VAL A 57 -3.31 23.79 -1.07
N LEU A 58 -3.96 24.18 0.03
CA LEU A 58 -4.36 23.24 1.08
C LEU A 58 -5.45 22.27 0.61
N GLY A 59 -6.40 22.74 -0.21
CA GLY A 59 -7.44 21.90 -0.81
C GLY A 59 -6.86 20.88 -1.79
N ASP A 60 -5.94 21.30 -2.66
CA ASP A 60 -5.24 20.40 -3.58
C ASP A 60 -4.39 19.37 -2.82
N PHE A 61 -3.68 19.81 -1.77
CA PHE A 61 -2.90 18.92 -0.92
C PHE A 61 -3.79 17.88 -0.22
N GLU A 62 -4.92 18.31 0.36
CA GLU A 62 -5.90 17.41 0.97
C GLU A 62 -6.42 16.39 -0.05
N HIS A 63 -6.76 16.84 -1.26
CA HIS A 63 -7.23 15.97 -2.33
C HIS A 63 -6.19 14.92 -2.73
N GLN A 64 -4.96 15.32 -3.01
CA GLN A 64 -3.87 14.39 -3.40
C GLN A 64 -3.57 13.39 -2.29
N ARG A 65 -3.60 13.83 -1.03
CA ARG A 65 -3.37 12.97 0.14
C ARG A 65 -4.46 11.90 0.29
N LEU A 66 -5.73 12.27 0.13
CA LEU A 66 -6.86 11.32 0.16
C LEU A 66 -6.78 10.31 -1.00
N LEU A 67 -6.42 10.78 -2.19
CA LEU A 67 -6.20 9.90 -3.35
C LEU A 67 -5.07 8.89 -3.07
N LEU A 68 -3.95 9.35 -2.51
CA LEU A 68 -2.84 8.49 -2.11
C LEU A 68 -3.28 7.45 -1.07
N GLY A 69 -4.02 7.87 -0.02
CA GLY A 69 -4.55 6.95 0.97
C GLY A 69 -5.44 5.86 0.37
N ARG A 70 -6.30 6.22 -0.60
CA ARG A 70 -7.13 5.25 -1.32
C ARG A 70 -6.30 4.26 -2.14
N VAL A 71 -5.34 4.75 -2.92
CA VAL A 71 -4.46 3.90 -3.73
C VAL A 71 -3.65 2.95 -2.86
N LEU A 72 -3.16 3.42 -1.70
CA LEU A 72 -2.48 2.57 -0.71
C LEU A 72 -3.41 1.51 -0.12
N GLY A 73 -4.67 1.82 0.14
CA GLY A 73 -5.67 0.83 0.59
C GLY A 73 -5.96 -0.25 -0.46
N ASP A 74 -6.07 0.14 -1.73
CA ASP A 74 -6.24 -0.81 -2.84
C ASP A 74 -5.00 -1.70 -2.99
N LEU A 75 -3.80 -1.12 -2.90
CA LEU A 75 -2.55 -1.85 -2.97
C LEU A 75 -2.35 -2.78 -1.77
N ALA A 76 -2.76 -2.35 -0.57
CA ALA A 76 -2.77 -3.17 0.63
C ALA A 76 -3.65 -4.41 0.48
N THR A 77 -4.86 -4.23 -0.06
CA THR A 77 -5.79 -5.33 -0.34
C THR A 77 -5.18 -6.30 -1.34
N GLY A 78 -4.56 -5.79 -2.42
CA GLY A 78 -3.86 -6.60 -3.41
C GLY A 78 -2.71 -7.40 -2.81
N ALA A 79 -1.89 -6.77 -1.95
CA ALA A 79 -0.78 -7.41 -1.26
C ALA A 79 -1.27 -8.53 -0.32
N TRP A 80 -2.30 -8.26 0.47
CA TRP A 80 -2.88 -9.26 1.38
C TRP A 80 -3.40 -10.49 0.63
N HIS A 81 -4.17 -10.28 -0.45
CA HIS A 81 -4.64 -11.38 -1.30
C HIS A 81 -3.49 -12.17 -1.95
N ALA A 82 -2.46 -11.49 -2.45
CA ALA A 82 -1.32 -12.14 -3.06
C ALA A 82 -0.56 -13.01 -2.04
N GLY A 83 -0.34 -12.50 -0.83
CA GLY A 83 0.27 -13.26 0.26
C GLY A 83 -0.57 -14.47 0.67
N ALA A 84 -1.88 -14.31 0.83
CA ALA A 84 -2.78 -15.43 1.14
C ALA A 84 -2.74 -16.53 0.07
N LEU A 85 -2.74 -16.15 -1.21
CA LEU A 85 -2.62 -17.10 -2.33
C LEU A 85 -1.27 -17.82 -2.34
N TYR A 86 -0.18 -17.13 -1.96
CA TYR A 86 1.12 -17.78 -1.82
C TYR A 86 1.10 -18.88 -0.76
N VAL A 87 0.53 -18.60 0.42
CA VAL A 87 0.38 -19.61 1.48
C VAL A 87 -0.43 -20.81 0.98
N GLU A 88 -1.58 -20.56 0.35
CA GLU A 88 -2.45 -21.62 -0.18
C GLU A 88 -1.72 -22.51 -1.21
N VAL A 89 -0.97 -21.90 -2.13
CA VAL A 89 -0.19 -22.64 -3.13
C VAL A 89 0.94 -23.44 -2.48
N GLU A 90 1.65 -22.87 -1.51
CA GLU A 90 2.72 -23.58 -0.79
C GLU A 90 2.18 -24.78 -0.01
N GLU A 91 1.03 -24.65 0.64
CA GLU A 91 0.35 -25.76 1.33
C GLU A 91 -0.08 -26.86 0.35
N GLN A 92 -0.69 -26.49 -0.79
CA GLN A 92 -1.12 -27.44 -1.81
C GLN A 92 0.06 -28.22 -2.40
N VAL A 93 1.13 -27.51 -2.76
CA VAL A 93 2.34 -28.11 -3.33
C VAL A 93 3.04 -28.99 -2.29
N GLY A 94 3.17 -28.52 -1.05
CA GLY A 94 3.74 -29.29 0.06
C GLY A 94 2.99 -30.59 0.31
N GLY A 95 1.64 -30.53 0.36
CA GLY A 95 0.80 -31.71 0.55
C GLY A 95 0.87 -32.73 -0.60
N MET A 96 1.10 -32.28 -1.84
CA MET A 96 1.32 -33.16 -2.99
C MET A 96 2.62 -33.97 -2.87
N PHE A 97 3.67 -33.38 -2.29
CA PHE A 97 4.93 -34.10 -2.05
C PHE A 97 4.86 -35.04 -0.84
N ASP A 98 4.11 -34.67 0.20
CA ASP A 98 3.93 -35.50 1.40
C ASP A 98 3.08 -36.76 1.12
N THR A 99 2.10 -36.65 0.23
CA THR A 99 1.26 -37.79 -0.21
C THR A 99 1.94 -38.73 -1.22
N GLY A 100 3.01 -38.28 -1.89
CA GLY A 100 3.82 -39.11 -2.81
C GLY A 100 4.98 -39.86 -2.13
N GLY A 101 5.19 -39.67 -0.82
CA GLY A 101 6.34 -40.14 -0.06
C GLY A 101 6.12 -41.40 0.79
N ALA A 102 5.06 -42.17 0.60
CA ALA A 102 4.85 -43.43 1.34
C ALA A 102 5.53 -44.62 0.61
N PRO A 103 6.46 -45.37 1.27
CA PRO A 103 6.86 -46.70 0.81
C PRO A 103 5.76 -47.75 1.04
#